data_AF-A0A524N2A7-F1
#
_entry.id   AF-A0A524N2A7-F1
#
_cell.length_a   1.000
_cell.length_b   1.000
_cell.length_c   1.000
_cell.angle_alpha   90.00
_cell.angle_beta   90.00
_cell.angle_gamma   90.00
#
_symmetry.space_group_name_H-M   'P 1'
#
loop_
_entity.id
_entity.type
_entity.pdbx_description
1 polymer ?
#
loop_
_entity_poly.entity_id
_entity_poly.type
_entity_poly.pdbx_seq_one_letter_code
_entity_poly.pdbx_strand_id
1 'polypeptide(L)'
;MTKRRTIGALVLAALVMLWPAAPGFAENLLTMRLIEAIEKSDSEPRGIDELDDIMEMLKRNLAANEYRLVASTSVALPAADTVSRLDGYSVTCSGDRDSLTILIREGKRRLLRTTVVLSEGKPLVFGGFPSKLGKMIFIFLAEPDKE
;
A
#
# COMPACT_ATOMS: atom_id res chain seq x y z
N MET A 1 34.65 -74.90 -3.53
CA MET A 1 33.76 -75.01 -2.35
C MET A 1 33.63 -73.63 -1.72
N THR A 2 32.54 -73.09 -1.20
CA THR A 2 31.09 -73.29 -1.27
C THR A 2 30.52 -72.06 -0.55
N LYS A 3 29.56 -71.36 -1.17
CA LYS A 3 28.53 -70.43 -0.62
C LYS A 3 28.84 -69.60 0.65
N ARG A 4 28.46 -68.31 0.63
CA ARG A 4 27.18 -67.81 1.19
C ARG A 4 26.95 -66.32 0.88
N ARG A 5 25.75 -66.04 0.37
CA ARG A 5 25.11 -64.72 0.21
C ARG A 5 24.44 -64.33 1.54
N THR A 6 24.50 -63.05 1.88
CA THR A 6 23.59 -62.33 2.82
C THR A 6 23.88 -60.84 2.64
N ILE A 7 23.18 -60.12 1.75
CA ILE A 7 21.98 -59.29 2.02
C ILE A 7 22.03 -58.66 3.41
N GLY A 8 22.39 -57.38 3.48
CA GLY A 8 22.35 -56.56 4.69
C GLY A 8 21.80 -55.18 4.33
N ALA A 9 20.65 -54.86 4.93
CA ALA A 9 19.71 -53.84 4.54
C ALA A 9 20.23 -52.41 4.44
N LEU A 10 19.69 -51.75 3.43
CA LEU A 10 19.56 -50.32 3.18
C LEU A 10 18.77 -49.67 4.33
N VAL A 11 19.33 -48.66 5.00
CA VAL A 11 18.56 -47.74 5.86
C VAL A 11 18.89 -46.31 5.42
N LEU A 12 18.08 -45.81 4.50
CA LEU A 12 18.07 -44.42 4.07
C LEU A 12 17.32 -43.63 5.15
N ALA A 13 18.04 -42.95 6.04
CA ALA A 13 17.44 -42.05 7.02
C ALA A 13 17.02 -40.75 6.30
N ALA A 14 15.77 -40.70 5.84
CA ALA A 14 15.17 -39.49 5.31
C ALA A 14 14.80 -38.56 6.50
N LEU A 15 15.67 -37.57 6.75
CA LEU A 15 15.42 -36.51 7.70
C LEU A 15 14.39 -35.54 7.07
N VAL A 16 13.11 -35.75 7.36
CA VAL A 16 12.04 -34.82 6.98
C VAL A 16 12.26 -33.54 7.80
N MET A 17 12.84 -32.52 7.19
CA MET A 17 12.85 -31.17 7.73
C MET A 17 11.39 -30.69 7.80
N LEU A 18 10.79 -30.77 8.98
CA LEU A 18 9.58 -30.02 9.30
C LEU A 18 9.96 -28.54 9.26
N TRP A 19 9.75 -27.91 8.11
CA TRP A 19 9.70 -26.46 8.03
C TRP A 19 8.43 -26.03 8.77
N PRO A 20 8.51 -25.24 9.86
CA PRO A 20 7.30 -24.62 10.38
C PRO A 20 6.80 -23.69 9.28
N ALA A 21 5.60 -23.97 8.77
CA ALA A 21 4.85 -22.99 8.01
C ALA A 21 4.68 -21.77 8.92
N ALA A 22 5.28 -20.64 8.55
CA ALA A 22 5.01 -19.39 9.24
C ALA A 22 3.48 -19.17 9.18
N PRO A 23 2.80 -18.94 10.31
CA PRO A 23 1.41 -18.54 10.25
C PRO A 23 1.35 -17.26 9.41
N GLY A 24 0.68 -17.34 8.26
CA GLY A 24 0.37 -16.17 7.46
C GLY A 24 -0.58 -15.31 8.27
N PHE A 25 -0.06 -14.32 8.98
CA PHE A 25 -0.88 -13.23 9.47
C PHE A 25 -1.53 -12.59 8.24
N ALA A 26 -2.85 -12.42 8.26
CA ALA A 26 -3.49 -11.50 7.32
C ALA A 26 -2.75 -10.17 7.47
N GLU A 27 -2.02 -9.77 6.42
CA GLU A 27 -1.26 -8.53 6.48
C GLU A 27 -2.27 -7.40 6.47
N ASN A 28 -2.40 -6.69 7.59
CA ASN A 28 -3.21 -5.48 7.65
C ASN A 28 -2.50 -4.42 6.82
N LEU A 29 -2.88 -4.29 5.55
CA LEU A 29 -2.21 -3.42 4.60
C LEU A 29 -2.85 -2.02 4.59
N LEU A 30 -1.98 -1.02 4.52
CA LEU A 30 -2.32 0.34 4.18
C LEU A 30 -1.92 0.59 2.74
N THR A 31 -2.91 0.77 1.87
CA THR A 31 -2.70 1.22 0.49
C THR A 31 -2.66 2.74 0.44
N MET A 32 -1.64 3.29 -0.21
CA MET A 32 -1.42 4.71 -0.41
C MET A 32 -1.43 5.02 -1.90
N ARG A 33 -2.29 5.94 -2.32
CA ARG A 33 -2.41 6.38 -3.72
C ARG A 33 -2.14 7.88 -3.82
N LEU A 34 -1.36 8.28 -4.81
CA LEU A 34 -1.15 9.66 -5.20
C LEU A 34 -1.93 9.92 -6.48
N ILE A 35 -2.82 10.91 -6.43
CA ILE A 35 -3.73 11.27 -7.50
C ILE A 35 -3.47 12.73 -7.88
N GLU A 36 -3.43 13.01 -9.17
CA GLU A 36 -3.46 14.37 -9.69
C GLU A 36 -4.88 14.71 -10.14
N ALA A 37 -5.49 15.70 -9.48
CA ALA A 37 -6.70 16.36 -9.93
C ALA A 37 -6.31 17.45 -10.94
N ILE A 38 -6.69 17.23 -12.19
CA ILE A 38 -6.34 18.10 -13.32
C ILE A 38 -7.48 19.12 -13.51
N GLU A 39 -7.14 20.39 -13.36
CA GLU A 39 -8.07 21.52 -13.56
C GLU A 39 -8.00 22.05 -15.00
N LYS A 40 -6.82 21.96 -15.64
CA LYS A 40 -6.62 22.34 -17.03
C LYS A 40 -6.26 21.09 -17.83
N SER A 41 -7.21 20.60 -18.62
CA SER A 41 -6.96 19.49 -19.54
C SER A 41 -7.13 19.96 -20.98
N ASP A 42 -6.08 19.80 -21.79
CA ASP A 42 -6.14 19.90 -23.24
C ASP A 42 -6.39 18.51 -23.88
N SER A 43 -6.72 17.50 -23.07
CA SER A 43 -6.83 16.10 -23.48
C SER A 43 -8.14 15.48 -22.99
N GLU A 44 -8.64 14.48 -23.70
CA GLU A 44 -9.81 13.74 -23.26
C GLU A 44 -9.51 12.96 -21.97
N PRO A 45 -10.43 12.98 -20.98
CA PRO A 45 -10.23 12.29 -19.72
C PRO A 45 -10.06 10.80 -19.98
N ARG A 46 -8.93 10.23 -19.56
CA ARG A 46 -8.76 8.78 -19.59
C ARG A 46 -9.45 8.21 -18.35
N GLY A 47 -10.44 7.35 -18.57
CA GLY A 47 -11.04 6.56 -17.50
C GLY A 47 -9.95 5.73 -16.80
N ILE A 48 -9.95 5.75 -15.47
CA ILE A 48 -8.96 5.04 -14.66
C ILE A 48 -9.71 4.06 -13.79
N ASP A 49 -9.83 2.83 -14.30
CA ASP A 49 -10.47 1.71 -13.62
C ASP A 49 -9.90 1.49 -12.20
N GLU A 50 -8.67 1.96 -11.94
CA GLU A 50 -7.96 1.85 -10.65
C GLU A 50 -8.44 2.83 -9.57
N LEU A 51 -9.38 3.73 -9.89
CA LEU A 51 -9.92 4.74 -8.97
C LEU A 51 -11.42 4.57 -8.71
N ASP A 52 -12.06 3.53 -9.25
CA ASP A 52 -13.51 3.35 -9.20
C ASP A 52 -14.06 3.34 -7.77
N ASP A 53 -13.30 2.77 -6.82
CA ASP A 53 -13.63 2.68 -5.39
C ASP A 53 -13.73 4.05 -4.70
N ILE A 54 -13.08 5.08 -5.24
CA ILE A 54 -13.02 6.42 -4.62
C ILE A 54 -13.52 7.54 -5.54
N MET A 55 -13.81 7.24 -6.81
CA MET A 55 -14.14 8.24 -7.83
C MET A 55 -15.39 9.05 -7.48
N GLU A 56 -16.42 8.39 -6.95
CA GLU A 56 -17.66 9.06 -6.56
C GLU A 56 -17.44 10.05 -5.41
N MET A 57 -16.60 9.69 -4.45
CA MET A 57 -16.20 10.59 -3.36
C MET A 57 -15.39 11.78 -3.91
N LEU A 58 -14.42 11.54 -4.79
CA LEU A 58 -13.59 12.60 -5.37
C LEU A 58 -14.44 13.63 -6.13
N LYS A 59 -15.31 13.17 -7.04
CA LYS A 59 -16.21 14.02 -7.84
C LYS A 59 -17.18 14.86 -6.99
N ARG A 60 -17.62 14.33 -5.84
CA ARG A 60 -18.53 15.06 -4.94
C ARG A 60 -17.84 16.16 -4.14
N ASN A 61 -16.57 15.99 -3.81
CA ASN A 61 -15.88 16.86 -2.83
C ASN A 61 -14.85 17.79 -3.47
N LEU A 62 -14.38 17.50 -4.68
CA LEU A 62 -13.31 18.25 -5.33
C LEU A 62 -13.74 18.60 -6.75
N ALA A 63 -13.57 19.86 -7.14
CA ALA A 63 -13.83 20.29 -8.50
C ALA A 63 -12.57 20.06 -9.34
N ALA A 64 -12.59 19.04 -10.20
CA ALA A 64 -11.55 18.77 -11.19
C ALA A 64 -12.20 18.25 -12.47
N ASN A 65 -11.55 18.47 -13.60
CA ASN A 65 -12.02 17.97 -14.89
C ASN A 65 -11.66 16.49 -15.07
N GLU A 66 -10.50 16.09 -14.55
CA GLU A 66 -9.97 14.74 -14.64
C GLU A 66 -9.21 14.38 -13.35
N TYR A 67 -9.22 13.11 -12.98
CA TYR A 67 -8.38 12.56 -11.91
C TYR A 67 -7.46 11.52 -12.51
N ARG A 68 -6.17 11.62 -12.17
CA ARG A 68 -5.14 10.71 -12.64
C ARG A 68 -4.42 10.00 -11.50
N LEU A 69 -4.39 8.67 -11.49
CA LEU A 69 -3.47 7.95 -10.62
C LEU A 69 -2.03 8.19 -11.09
N VAL A 70 -1.22 8.76 -10.21
CA VAL A 70 0.19 9.07 -10.47
C VAL A 70 1.08 7.94 -9.96
N ALA A 71 0.80 7.46 -8.74
CA ALA A 71 1.56 6.38 -8.12
C ALA A 71 0.71 5.69 -7.04
N SER A 72 1.02 4.42 -6.76
CA SER A 72 0.40 3.63 -5.69
C SER A 72 1.45 2.74 -5.00
N THR A 73 1.28 2.49 -3.72
CA THR A 73 2.12 1.55 -2.94
C THR A 73 1.36 1.11 -1.69
N SER A 74 1.80 0.02 -1.06
CA SER A 74 1.20 -0.48 0.16
C SER A 74 2.27 -0.74 1.22
N VAL A 75 1.89 -0.59 2.49
CA VAL A 75 2.74 -0.87 3.64
C VAL A 75 1.96 -1.71 4.65
N ALA A 76 2.64 -2.64 5.30
CA ALA A 76 2.05 -3.38 6.41
C ALA A 76 1.87 -2.47 7.64
N LEU A 77 0.76 -2.66 8.35
CA LEU A 77 0.51 -2.10 9.66
C LEU A 77 0.74 -3.19 10.74
N PRO A 78 1.29 -2.82 11.91
CA PRO A 78 1.79 -1.48 12.26
C PRO A 78 3.05 -1.11 11.48
N ALA A 79 3.12 0.15 11.04
CA ALA A 79 4.27 0.68 10.32
C ALA A 79 5.38 1.10 11.30
N ALA A 80 6.63 0.73 11.00
CA ALA A 80 7.80 1.05 11.82
C ALA A 80 8.66 2.13 11.14
N ASP A 81 8.16 3.36 11.12
CA ASP A 81 8.77 4.50 10.40
C ASP A 81 9.05 4.21 8.91
N THR A 82 8.18 3.41 8.30
CA THR A 82 8.29 2.99 6.91
C THR A 82 8.19 4.20 5.98
N VAL A 83 9.16 4.34 5.07
CA VAL A 83 9.19 5.43 4.09
C VAL A 83 8.89 4.90 2.70
N SER A 84 7.78 5.35 2.12
CA SER A 84 7.40 5.06 0.74
C SER A 84 7.62 6.28 -0.16
N ARG A 85 8.01 6.04 -1.40
CA ARG A 85 8.19 7.09 -2.42
C ARG A 85 7.08 7.02 -3.46
N LEU A 86 6.45 8.15 -3.73
CA LEU A 86 5.36 8.32 -4.71
C LEU A 86 5.66 9.57 -5.53
N ASP A 87 6.14 9.41 -6.76
CA ASP A 87 6.45 10.50 -7.72
C ASP A 87 7.05 11.79 -7.12
N GLY A 88 8.27 11.70 -6.58
CA GLY A 88 8.96 12.86 -5.99
C GLY A 88 8.53 13.22 -4.56
N TYR A 89 7.46 12.60 -4.05
CA TYR A 89 7.04 12.69 -2.66
C TYR A 89 7.62 11.53 -1.84
N SER A 90 7.83 11.80 -0.55
CA SER A 90 8.10 10.79 0.47
C SER A 90 7.00 10.82 1.51
N VAL A 91 6.46 9.64 1.81
CA VAL A 91 5.43 9.43 2.83
C VAL A 91 6.02 8.52 3.89
N THR A 92 6.14 9.02 5.12
CA THR A 92 6.55 8.23 6.28
C THR A 92 5.32 7.88 7.10
N CYS A 93 5.16 6.58 7.37
CA CYS A 93 4.09 6.02 8.20
C CYS A 93 4.70 5.38 9.45
N SER A 94 4.09 5.65 10.61
CA SER A 94 4.55 5.12 11.90
C SER A 94 3.38 4.91 12.85
N GLY A 95 3.25 3.71 13.42
CA GLY A 95 2.14 3.32 14.27
C GLY A 95 1.18 2.31 13.62
N ASP A 96 0.15 1.94 14.36
CA ASP A 96 -0.93 1.05 13.93
C ASP A 96 -2.09 1.83 13.30
N ARG A 97 -3.20 1.14 13.05
CA ARG A 97 -4.40 1.71 12.47
C ARG A 97 -5.08 2.75 13.38
N ASP A 98 -5.01 2.57 14.69
CA ASP A 98 -5.73 3.40 15.65
C ASP A 98 -4.95 4.67 16.04
N SER A 99 -3.66 4.71 15.73
CA SER A 99 -2.82 5.90 15.94
C SER A 99 -1.71 6.01 14.88
N LEU A 100 -2.08 6.07 13.60
CA LEU A 100 -1.12 6.17 12.51
C LEU A 100 -0.61 7.61 12.37
N THR A 101 0.69 7.79 12.54
CA THR A 101 1.37 9.04 12.17
C THR A 101 1.77 9.02 10.71
N ILE A 102 1.34 10.04 9.97
CA ILE A 102 1.64 10.24 8.54
C ILE A 102 2.42 11.54 8.37
N LEU A 103 3.52 11.46 7.63
CA LEU A 103 4.38 12.59 7.31
C LEU A 103 4.67 12.62 5.81
N ILE A 104 4.20 13.67 5.14
CA ILE A 104 4.37 13.86 3.69
C ILE A 104 5.39 14.97 3.45
N ARG A 105 6.38 14.67 2.61
CA ARG A 105 7.36 15.65 2.12
C ARG A 105 7.47 15.60 0.61
N GLU A 106 7.80 16.74 0.03
CA GLU A 106 8.25 16.89 -1.35
C GLU A 106 9.70 17.38 -1.31
N GLY A 107 10.64 16.50 -1.65
CA GLY A 107 12.07 16.72 -1.39
C GLY A 107 12.33 17.03 0.10
N LYS A 108 12.86 18.22 0.39
CA LYS A 108 13.12 18.69 1.77
C LYS A 108 11.94 19.42 2.42
N ARG A 109 10.91 19.78 1.64
CA ARG A 109 9.77 20.56 2.13
C ARG A 109 8.76 19.63 2.80
N ARG A 110 8.44 19.89 4.06
CA ARG A 110 7.33 19.20 4.75
C ARG A 110 6.00 19.79 4.32
N LEU A 111 5.12 18.96 3.79
CA LEU A 111 3.78 19.35 3.36
C LEU A 111 2.74 19.07 4.45
N LEU A 112 2.86 17.93 5.14
CA LEU A 112 1.93 17.51 6.18
C LEU A 112 2.66 16.69 7.24
N ARG A 113 2.24 16.83 8.50
CA ARG A 113 2.48 15.84 9.56
C ARG A 113 1.24 15.76 10.43
N THR A 114 0.68 14.58 10.57
CA THR A 114 -0.55 14.38 11.35
C THR A 114 -0.60 12.97 11.94
N THR A 115 -1.45 12.78 12.94
CA THR A 115 -1.78 11.47 13.50
C THR A 115 -3.28 11.25 13.34
N VAL A 116 -3.68 10.08 12.85
CA VAL A 116 -5.04 9.76 12.46
C VAL A 116 -5.43 8.38 12.94
N VAL A 117 -6.75 8.18 13.10
CA VAL A 117 -7.36 6.86 13.20
C VAL A 117 -7.81 6.48 11.79
N LEU A 118 -7.33 5.35 11.28
CA LEU A 118 -7.80 4.78 10.03
C LEU A 118 -9.03 3.91 10.29
N SER A 119 -10.09 4.12 9.53
CA SER A 119 -11.26 3.25 9.56
C SER A 119 -11.23 2.30 8.36
N GLU A 120 -11.58 1.03 8.57
CA GLU A 120 -11.64 0.04 7.49
C GLU A 120 -12.60 0.49 6.38
N GLY A 121 -12.17 0.28 5.13
CA GLY A 121 -12.98 0.59 3.95
C GLY A 121 -13.30 2.08 3.75
N LYS A 122 -12.81 2.98 4.62
CA LYS A 122 -13.02 4.42 4.52
C LYS A 122 -11.72 5.11 4.16
N PRO A 123 -11.60 5.66 2.94
CA PRO A 123 -10.39 6.33 2.53
C PRO A 123 -10.18 7.62 3.34
N LEU A 124 -8.97 7.79 3.85
CA LEU A 124 -8.48 9.07 4.36
C LEU A 124 -7.86 9.86 3.21
N VAL A 125 -8.24 11.13 3.09
CA VAL A 125 -7.87 11.98 1.96
C VAL A 125 -7.11 13.22 2.45
N PHE A 126 -5.92 13.44 1.90
CA PHE A 126 -5.19 14.70 2.05
C PHE A 126 -4.98 15.33 0.67
N GLY A 127 -5.71 16.40 0.37
CA GLY A 127 -5.67 17.06 -0.93
C GLY A 127 -5.20 18.51 -0.86
N GLY A 128 -5.10 19.12 -2.05
CA GLY A 128 -4.85 20.56 -2.21
C GLY A 128 -3.38 20.95 -2.36
N PHE A 129 -2.47 19.97 -2.48
CA PHE A 129 -1.06 20.25 -2.74
C PHE A 129 -0.90 20.72 -4.19
N PRO A 130 -0.21 21.83 -4.49
CA PRO A 130 -0.08 22.32 -5.86
C PRO A 130 0.63 21.32 -6.78
N SER A 131 0.12 21.15 -8.02
CA SER A 131 0.83 20.47 -9.12
C SER A 131 0.93 21.39 -10.34
N LYS A 132 1.59 20.93 -11.42
CA LYS A 132 1.68 21.72 -12.68
C LYS A 132 0.32 21.85 -13.39
N LEU A 133 -0.54 20.83 -13.29
CA LEU A 133 -1.81 20.73 -14.01
C LEU A 133 -3.05 20.95 -13.13
N GLY A 134 -2.87 21.02 -11.81
CA GLY A 134 -3.92 21.27 -10.84
C GLY A 134 -3.45 21.01 -9.41
N LYS A 135 -3.95 19.94 -8.78
CA LYS A 135 -3.66 19.58 -7.39
C LYS A 135 -3.26 18.12 -7.25
N MET A 136 -2.33 17.83 -6.36
CA MET A 136 -2.06 16.48 -5.85
C MET A 136 -2.94 16.16 -4.64
N ILE A 137 -3.38 14.91 -4.58
CA ILE A 137 -4.23 14.32 -3.55
C ILE A 137 -3.61 12.99 -3.14
N PHE A 138 -3.44 12.79 -1.84
CA PHE A 138 -3.05 11.51 -1.26
C PHE A 138 -4.28 10.82 -0.67
N ILE A 139 -4.40 9.53 -0.98
CA ILE A 139 -5.44 8.66 -0.45
C ILE A 139 -4.77 7.55 0.35
N PHE A 140 -5.30 7.29 1.53
CA PHE A 140 -4.84 6.24 2.44
C PHE A 140 -6.03 5.34 2.74
N LEU A 141 -5.94 4.06 2.39
CA LEU A 141 -6.99 3.07 2.58
C LEU A 141 -6.44 1.87 3.34
N ALA A 142 -6.99 1.62 4.53
CA ALA A 142 -6.74 0.36 5.23
C ALA A 142 -7.58 -0.75 4.57
N GLU A 143 -6.94 -1.85 4.20
CA GLU A 143 -7.64 -3.05 3.76
C GLU A 143 -8.49 -3.61 4.91
N PRO A 144 -9.69 -4.15 4.61
CA PRO A 144 -10.49 -4.86 5.61
C PRO A 144 -9.76 -6.14 6.03
N ASP A 145 -9.86 -6.49 7.30
CA ASP A 145 -9.41 -7.79 7.77
C ASP A 145 -10.19 -8.87 7.00
N LYS A 146 -9.48 -9.83 6.38
CA LYS A 146 -10.14 -10.98 5.75
C LYS A 146 -10.62 -11.90 6.88
N GLU A 147 -11.91 -11.81 7.22
CA GLU A 147 -12.59 -12.77 8.11
C GLU A 147 -12.51 -14.21 7.59
#